data_AF-A0A847T9Q5-F1
#
_entry.id   AF-A0A847T9Q5-F1
#
_cell.length_a   1.000
_cell.length_b   1.000
_cell.length_c   1.000
_cell.angle_alpha   90.00
_cell.angle_beta   90.00
_cell.angle_gamma   90.00
#
_symmetry.space_group_name_H-M   'P 1'
#
loop_
_entity.id
_entity.type
_entity.pdbx_description
1 polymer ?
#
loop_
_entity_poly.entity_id
_entity_poly.type
_entity_poly.pdbx_seq_one_letter_code
_entity_poly.pdbx_strand_id
1 'polypeptide(L)'
;MENEPSSIFDEEFLTETTIRRRDLLSRPLKRYVWWILVLGSLGMLRTMKELYRVIGDPDREEQVIGQALILAFLVVWVLSSLLILREKKPGILLALIVTSMSILLQFFNIGSILLWPGDHLDPVISAIGIAVISLALEIPYAIMLWKVRAKWEAIDTSRQ
;
A
#
# COMPACT_ATOMS: atom_id res chain seq x y z
N MET A 1 -16.14 21.12 -50.08
CA MET A 1 -16.31 20.62 -48.70
C MET A 1 -15.00 19.98 -48.35
N GLU A 2 -14.21 20.68 -47.54
CA GLU A 2 -12.89 20.23 -47.09
C GLU A 2 -13.07 18.98 -46.21
N ASN A 3 -12.39 17.89 -46.56
CA ASN A 3 -12.31 16.72 -45.70
C ASN A 3 -11.28 17.01 -44.62
N GLU A 4 -11.73 17.26 -43.39
CA GLU A 4 -10.86 17.30 -42.22
C GLU A 4 -10.07 15.99 -42.13
N PRO A 5 -8.75 16.02 -41.88
CA PRO A 5 -7.99 14.81 -41.68
C PRO A 5 -8.44 14.18 -40.35
N SER A 6 -9.02 13.00 -40.43
CA SER A 6 -9.27 12.14 -39.26
C SER A 6 -7.99 12.05 -38.46
N SER A 7 -8.02 12.57 -37.23
CA SER A 7 -6.87 12.60 -36.33
C SER A 7 -6.22 11.22 -36.28
N ILE A 8 -4.92 11.18 -36.58
CA ILE A 8 -4.07 9.99 -36.60
C ILE A 8 -3.90 9.34 -35.22
N PHE A 9 -4.54 9.86 -34.16
CA PHE A 9 -4.40 9.38 -32.78
C PHE A 9 -5.70 8.96 -32.08
N ASP A 10 -6.89 9.07 -32.68
CA ASP A 10 -8.02 9.46 -31.82
C ASP A 10 -8.87 8.39 -31.14
N GLU A 11 -8.91 7.12 -31.55
CA GLU A 11 -9.70 6.14 -30.78
C GLU A 11 -9.03 4.79 -30.61
N GLU A 12 -8.40 4.23 -31.65
CA GLU A 12 -7.73 2.92 -31.55
C GLU A 12 -6.48 2.95 -30.68
N PHE A 13 -5.66 4.00 -30.73
CA PHE A 13 -4.46 4.10 -29.89
C PHE A 13 -4.80 4.28 -28.42
N LEU A 14 -5.86 5.06 -28.13
CA LEU A 14 -6.39 5.24 -26.78
C LEU A 14 -7.08 3.97 -26.28
N THR A 15 -7.91 3.31 -27.09
CA THR A 15 -8.54 2.04 -26.67
C THR A 15 -7.51 0.94 -26.49
N GLU A 16 -6.51 0.79 -27.36
CA GLU A 16 -5.48 -0.24 -27.23
C GLU A 16 -4.58 0.02 -25.99
N THR A 17 -4.23 1.27 -25.70
CA THR A 17 -3.52 1.62 -24.46
C THR A 17 -4.38 1.45 -23.21
N THR A 18 -5.69 1.69 -23.30
CA THR A 18 -6.63 1.52 -22.17
C THR A 18 -6.95 0.05 -21.91
N ILE A 19 -7.12 -0.76 -22.95
CA ILE A 19 -7.31 -2.21 -22.88
C ILE A 19 -6.04 -2.89 -22.34
N ARG A 20 -4.84 -2.50 -22.81
CA ARG A 20 -3.57 -2.98 -22.24
C ARG A 20 -3.44 -2.66 -20.75
N ARG A 21 -3.82 -1.46 -20.30
CA ARG A 21 -3.76 -1.09 -18.86
C ARG A 21 -4.70 -1.92 -18.01
N ARG A 22 -5.92 -2.18 -18.50
CA ARG A 22 -6.93 -2.98 -17.80
C ARG A 22 -6.53 -4.46 -17.63
N ASP A 23 -5.78 -4.99 -18.59
CA ASP A 23 -5.28 -6.38 -18.59
C ASP A 23 -3.98 -6.59 -17.80
N LEU A 24 -3.24 -5.51 -17.52
CA LEU A 24 -1.99 -5.59 -16.77
C LEU A 24 -2.21 -5.85 -15.27
N LEU A 25 -3.33 -5.40 -14.73
CA LEU A 25 -3.67 -5.57 -13.32
C LEU A 25 -4.42 -6.89 -13.10
N SER A 26 -3.66 -7.92 -12.73
CA SER A 26 -4.21 -9.26 -12.49
C SER A 26 -5.40 -9.24 -11.52
N ARG A 27 -6.44 -10.03 -11.82
CA ARG A 27 -7.60 -10.22 -10.92
C ARG A 27 -7.23 -10.52 -9.45
N PRO A 28 -6.21 -11.33 -9.12
CA PRO A 28 -5.79 -11.53 -7.73
C PRO A 28 -5.23 -10.24 -7.10
N LEU A 29 -4.46 -9.43 -7.82
CA LEU A 29 -3.96 -8.16 -7.29
C LEU A 29 -5.10 -7.20 -6.93
N LYS A 30 -6.15 -7.10 -7.77
CA LYS A 30 -7.33 -6.28 -7.46
C LYS A 30 -8.01 -6.72 -6.16
N ARG A 31 -8.10 -8.03 -5.90
CA ARG A 31 -8.64 -8.57 -4.63
C ARG A 31 -7.75 -8.21 -3.44
N TYR A 32 -6.43 -8.32 -3.57
CA TYR A 32 -5.49 -7.91 -2.51
C TYR A 32 -5.62 -6.42 -2.17
N VAL A 33 -5.67 -5.57 -3.20
CA VAL A 33 -5.82 -4.12 -3.02
C VAL A 33 -7.11 -3.79 -2.28
N TRP A 34 -8.22 -4.48 -2.58
CA TRP A 34 -9.47 -4.33 -1.84
C TRP A 34 -9.35 -4.71 -0.36
N TRP A 35 -8.72 -5.85 -0.05
CA TRP A 35 -8.48 -6.25 1.33
C TRP A 35 -7.63 -5.25 2.09
N ILE A 36 -6.55 -4.77 1.48
CA ILE A 36 -5.68 -3.73 2.06
C ILE A 36 -6.46 -2.45 2.31
N LEU A 37 -7.34 -2.06 1.39
CA LEU A 37 -8.15 -0.85 1.52
C LEU A 37 -9.14 -0.97 2.69
N VAL A 38 -9.80 -2.12 2.85
CA VAL A 38 -10.68 -2.40 4.00
C VAL A 38 -9.89 -2.42 5.31
N LEU A 39 -8.80 -3.18 5.38
CA LEU A 39 -7.97 -3.29 6.59
C LEU A 39 -7.34 -1.96 6.98
N GLY A 40 -6.79 -1.22 6.00
CA GLY A 40 -6.21 0.10 6.21
C GLY A 40 -7.25 1.10 6.68
N SER A 41 -8.48 1.09 6.14
CA SER A 41 -9.57 1.96 6.60
C SER A 41 -9.99 1.65 8.04
N LEU A 42 -10.10 0.36 8.40
CA LEU A 42 -10.38 -0.06 9.77
C LEU A 42 -9.26 0.35 10.73
N GLY A 43 -8.01 0.20 10.29
CA GLY A 43 -6.83 0.68 11.02
C GLY A 43 -6.89 2.19 11.25
N MET A 44 -7.23 2.97 10.22
CA MET A 44 -7.37 4.43 10.35
C MET A 44 -8.44 4.80 11.38
N LEU A 45 -9.61 4.17 11.35
CA LEU A 45 -10.67 4.43 12.32
C LEU A 45 -10.22 4.12 13.75
N ARG A 46 -9.51 3.00 13.94
CA ARG A 46 -8.93 2.64 15.24
C ARG A 46 -7.91 3.68 15.70
N THR A 47 -6.99 4.09 14.85
CA THR A 47 -5.95 5.08 15.18
C THR A 47 -6.56 6.47 15.42
N MET A 48 -7.58 6.87 14.67
CA MET A 48 -8.30 8.13 14.91
C MET A 48 -8.99 8.12 16.28
N LYS A 49 -9.61 7.00 16.67
CA LYS A 49 -10.19 6.84 18.01
C LYS A 49 -9.13 6.96 19.10
N GLU A 50 -7.97 6.33 18.92
CA GLU A 50 -6.88 6.39 19.89
C GLU A 50 -6.26 7.80 19.94
N LEU A 51 -6.07 8.44 18.80
CA LEU A 51 -5.59 9.81 18.70
C LEU A 51 -6.53 10.79 19.43
N TYR A 52 -7.85 10.64 19.27
CA TYR A 52 -8.83 11.44 20.00
C TYR A 52 -8.73 11.23 21.52
N ARG A 53 -8.48 10.00 21.95
CA ARG A 53 -8.28 9.67 23.38
C ARG A 53 -7.02 10.30 23.93
N VAL A 54 -5.92 10.26 23.19
CA VAL A 54 -4.62 10.78 23.60
C VAL A 54 -4.60 12.32 23.60
N ILE A 55 -5.25 12.97 22.62
CA ILE A 55 -5.39 14.44 22.61
C ILE A 55 -6.20 14.95 23.80
N GLY A 56 -7.16 14.16 24.28
CA GLY A 56 -7.97 14.50 25.47
C GLY A 56 -7.27 14.27 26.81
N ASP A 57 -6.05 13.72 26.83
CA ASP A 57 -5.32 13.34 28.03
C ASP A 57 -3.95 14.06 28.09
N PRO A 58 -3.79 15.08 28.95
CA PRO A 58 -2.56 15.87 29.03
C PRO A 58 -1.34 15.06 29.50
N ASP A 59 -1.54 13.92 30.16
CA ASP A 59 -0.45 13.03 30.57
C ASP A 59 0.12 12.20 29.40
N ARG A 60 -0.47 12.29 28.21
CA ARG A 60 -0.10 11.49 27.03
C ARG A 60 0.28 12.32 25.81
N GLU A 61 0.57 13.61 25.97
CA GLU A 61 0.93 14.49 24.85
C GLU A 61 2.08 13.95 23.99
N GLU A 62 3.08 13.30 24.59
CA GLU A 62 4.19 12.68 23.87
C GLU A 62 3.75 11.56 22.90
N GLN A 63 2.61 10.91 23.17
CA GLN A 63 2.05 9.86 22.32
C GLN A 63 1.26 10.41 21.12
N VAL A 64 0.87 11.70 21.14
CA VAL A 64 0.10 12.34 20.06
C VAL A 64 0.87 12.26 18.74
N ILE A 65 2.16 12.60 18.77
CA ILE A 65 3.01 12.60 17.57
C ILE A 65 3.13 11.19 17.00
N GLY A 66 3.34 10.19 17.87
CA GLY A 66 3.41 8.78 17.47
C GLY A 66 2.12 8.30 16.79
N GLN A 67 0.96 8.59 17.39
CA GLN A 67 -0.34 8.23 16.83
C GLN A 67 -0.64 8.97 15.51
N ALA A 68 -0.27 10.25 15.41
CA ALA A 68 -0.42 11.02 14.19
C ALA A 68 0.44 10.48 13.04
N LEU A 69 1.68 10.05 13.32
CA LEU A 69 2.55 9.42 12.33
C LEU A 69 2.00 8.07 11.84
N ILE A 70 1.46 7.24 12.76
CA ILE A 70 0.78 5.99 12.40
C ILE A 70 -0.41 6.28 11.48
N LEU A 71 -1.22 7.29 11.82
CA LEU A 71 -2.36 7.68 11.00
C LEU A 71 -1.93 8.15 9.61
N ALA A 72 -0.88 8.98 9.52
CA ALA A 72 -0.33 9.44 8.25
C ALA A 72 0.16 8.26 7.38
N PHE A 73 0.84 7.28 7.98
CA PHE A 73 1.28 6.08 7.29
C PHE A 73 0.10 5.27 6.73
N LEU A 74 -0.95 5.06 7.53
CA LEU A 74 -2.16 4.37 7.10
C LEU A 74 -2.89 5.11 5.96
N VAL A 75 -2.95 6.44 6.01
CA VAL A 75 -3.49 7.26 4.93
C VAL A 75 -2.72 7.05 3.63
N VAL A 76 -1.39 7.08 3.69
CA VAL A 76 -0.54 6.83 2.50
C VAL A 76 -0.74 5.40 1.98
N TRP A 77 -0.91 4.41 2.86
CA TRP A 77 -1.19 3.03 2.47
C TRP A 77 -2.52 2.87 1.75
N VAL A 78 -3.60 3.48 2.27
CA VAL A 78 -4.92 3.50 1.63
C VAL A 78 -4.89 4.28 0.30
N LEU A 79 -4.23 5.44 0.27
CA LEU A 79 -4.09 6.24 -0.95
C LEU A 79 -3.34 5.48 -2.04
N SER A 80 -2.26 4.77 -1.70
CA SER A 80 -1.52 3.95 -2.66
C SER A 80 -2.40 2.87 -3.28
N SER A 81 -3.26 2.25 -2.46
CA SER A 81 -4.22 1.24 -2.88
C SER A 81 -5.30 1.82 -3.81
N LEU A 82 -5.82 3.01 -3.51
CA LEU A 82 -6.76 3.73 -4.38
C LEU A 82 -6.14 4.11 -5.73
N LEU A 83 -4.86 4.51 -5.75
CA LEU A 83 -4.15 4.81 -6.99
C LEU A 83 -3.97 3.57 -7.87
N ILE A 84 -3.75 2.40 -7.26
CA ILE A 84 -3.72 1.12 -7.97
C ILE A 84 -5.09 0.77 -8.56
N LEU A 85 -6.18 0.98 -7.81
CA LEU A 85 -7.54 0.77 -8.35
C LEU A 85 -7.85 1.71 -9.52
N ARG A 86 -7.29 2.92 -9.52
CA ARG A 86 -7.36 3.86 -10.67
C ARG A 86 -6.36 3.54 -11.79
N GLU A 87 -5.68 2.40 -11.72
CA GLU A 87 -4.73 1.91 -12.73
C GLU A 87 -3.61 2.93 -13.07
N LYS A 88 -3.21 3.76 -12.09
CA LYS A 88 -2.17 4.79 -12.26
C LYS A 88 -0.78 4.20 -12.04
N LYS A 89 0.15 4.40 -13.01
CA LYS A 89 1.59 4.08 -12.90
C LYS A 89 2.20 4.45 -11.52
N PRO A 90 2.07 5.69 -11.03
CA PRO A 90 2.66 6.08 -9.75
C PRO A 90 2.07 5.36 -8.54
N GLY A 91 0.84 4.83 -8.64
CA GLY A 91 0.21 4.09 -7.54
C GLY A 91 0.93 2.78 -7.22
N ILE A 92 1.42 2.08 -8.24
CA ILE A 92 2.16 0.82 -8.07
C ILE A 92 3.51 1.08 -7.41
N LEU A 93 4.23 2.12 -7.86
CA LEU A 93 5.52 2.51 -7.27
C LEU A 93 5.35 2.95 -5.81
N LEU A 94 4.36 3.81 -5.53
CA LEU A 94 4.08 4.25 -4.17
C LEU A 94 3.72 3.06 -3.27
N ALA A 95 2.83 2.18 -3.72
CA ALA A 95 2.45 0.99 -2.96
C ALA A 95 3.64 0.04 -2.73
N LEU A 96 4.54 -0.10 -3.70
CA LEU A 96 5.75 -0.90 -3.54
C LEU A 96 6.66 -0.31 -2.45
N ILE A 97 6.88 1.01 -2.46
CA ILE A 97 7.69 1.72 -1.45
C ILE A 97 7.06 1.56 -0.07
N VAL A 98 5.77 1.85 0.05
CA VAL A 98 5.03 1.79 1.32
C VAL A 98 5.04 0.37 1.88
N THR A 99 4.75 -0.63 1.04
CA THR A 99 4.76 -2.05 1.47
C THR A 99 6.16 -2.49 1.87
N SER A 100 7.20 -2.09 1.13
CA SER A 100 8.59 -2.44 1.49
C SER A 100 9.01 -1.80 2.82
N MET A 101 8.62 -0.55 3.05
CA MET A 101 8.87 0.14 4.32
C MET A 101 8.11 -0.52 5.48
N SER A 102 6.85 -0.94 5.25
CA SER A 102 6.06 -1.71 6.23
C SER A 102 6.76 -3.01 6.63
N ILE A 103 7.22 -3.78 5.63
CA ILE A 103 7.92 -5.05 5.84
C ILE A 103 9.20 -4.82 6.65
N LEU A 104 10.01 -3.81 6.29
CA LEU A 104 11.25 -3.47 7.00
C LEU A 104 10.98 -3.07 8.47
N LEU A 105 9.95 -2.26 8.70
CA LEU A 105 9.56 -1.85 10.04
C LEU A 105 9.08 -3.04 10.88
N GLN A 106 8.35 -3.98 10.29
CA GLN A 106 7.93 -5.20 10.96
C GLN A 106 9.11 -6.10 11.33
N PHE A 107 10.09 -6.26 10.44
CA PHE A 107 11.33 -6.98 10.77
C PHE A 107 12.10 -6.30 11.89
N PHE A 108 12.20 -4.97 11.87
CA PHE A 108 12.83 -4.21 12.94
C PHE A 108 12.11 -4.42 14.28
N ASN A 109 10.77 -4.32 14.30
CA ASN A 109 9.96 -4.52 15.51
C ASN A 109 10.10 -5.95 16.07
N ILE A 110 10.07 -6.97 15.20
CA ILE A 110 10.29 -8.36 15.61
C ILE A 110 11.70 -8.52 16.20
N GLY A 111 12.71 -7.95 15.53
CA GLY A 111 14.10 -7.99 15.99
C GLY A 111 14.30 -7.29 17.33
N SER A 112 13.71 -6.12 17.54
CA SER A 112 13.81 -5.38 18.81
C SER A 112 13.16 -6.15 19.96
N ILE A 113 12.02 -6.80 19.70
CA ILE A 113 11.32 -7.61 20.69
C ILE A 113 12.12 -8.87 21.06
N LEU A 114 12.76 -9.51 20.08
CA LEU A 114 13.56 -10.72 20.29
C LEU A 114 14.89 -10.43 21.02
N LEU A 115 15.52 -9.28 20.73
CA LEU A 115 16.80 -8.88 21.33
C LEU A 115 16.65 -8.23 22.70
N TRP A 116 15.52 -7.56 22.96
CA TRP A 116 15.18 -6.96 24.24
C TRP A 116 13.77 -7.38 24.69
N PRO A 117 13.57 -8.65 25.08
CA PRO A 117 12.34 -9.07 25.70
C PRO A 117 12.30 -8.44 27.10
N GLY A 118 11.53 -7.37 27.27
CA GLY A 118 11.23 -6.87 28.62
C GLY A 118 10.48 -7.93 29.45
N ASP A 119 10.22 -7.66 30.73
CA ASP A 119 9.59 -8.59 31.68
C ASP A 119 8.10 -8.94 31.40
N HIS A 120 7.56 -8.57 30.24
CA HIS A 120 6.16 -8.78 29.87
C HIS A 120 6.04 -9.69 28.64
N LEU A 121 6.07 -11.01 28.86
CA LEU A 121 6.03 -12.05 27.81
C LEU A 121 4.68 -12.13 27.06
N ASP A 122 3.56 -11.87 27.73
CA ASP A 122 2.22 -12.01 27.13
C ASP A 122 1.91 -10.98 26.01
N PRO A 123 2.13 -9.66 26.19
CA PRO A 123 1.93 -8.71 25.09
C PRO A 123 2.92 -8.93 23.94
N VAL A 124 4.11 -9.46 24.23
CA VAL A 124 5.17 -9.75 23.26
C VAL A 124 4.77 -10.84 22.27
N ILE A 125 4.19 -11.95 22.74
CA ILE A 125 3.74 -13.05 21.87
C ILE A 125 2.62 -12.58 20.93
N SER A 126 1.68 -11.78 21.44
CA SER A 126 0.59 -11.25 20.63
C SER A 126 1.09 -10.29 19.53
N ALA A 127 2.08 -9.44 19.84
CA ALA A 127 2.67 -8.51 18.89
C ALA A 127 3.45 -9.22 17.78
N ILE A 128 4.24 -10.24 18.13
CA ILE A 128 4.97 -11.06 17.15
C ILE A 128 3.98 -11.81 16.24
N GLY A 129 2.92 -12.40 16.81
CA GLY A 129 1.91 -13.10 16.03
C GLY A 129 1.24 -12.20 14.98
N ILE A 130 0.88 -10.98 15.37
CA ILE A 130 0.30 -9.97 14.45
C ILE A 130 1.30 -9.57 13.36
N ALA A 131 2.57 -9.38 13.70
CA ALA A 131 3.61 -9.03 12.74
C ALA A 131 3.86 -10.17 11.74
N VAL A 132 3.89 -11.42 12.19
CA VAL A 132 4.06 -12.59 11.30
C VAL A 132 2.88 -12.73 10.33
N ILE A 133 1.65 -12.57 10.81
CA ILE A 133 0.45 -12.61 9.96
C ILE A 133 0.48 -11.48 8.93
N SER A 134 0.87 -10.27 9.35
CA SER A 134 1.00 -9.11 8.47
C SER A 134 2.05 -9.36 7.38
N LEU A 135 3.24 -9.86 7.72
CA LEU A 135 4.28 -10.24 6.76
C LEU A 135 3.80 -11.30 5.77
N ALA A 136 3.05 -12.30 6.24
CA ALA A 136 2.50 -13.35 5.38
C ALA A 136 1.52 -12.81 4.32
N LEU A 137 0.90 -11.65 4.56
CA LEU A 137 0.03 -10.96 3.60
C LEU A 137 0.80 -9.96 2.73
N GLU A 138 1.74 -9.20 3.31
CA GLU A 138 2.47 -8.14 2.63
C GLU A 138 3.53 -8.66 1.67
N ILE A 139 4.23 -9.75 2.00
CA ILE A 139 5.29 -10.31 1.13
C ILE A 139 4.71 -10.78 -0.22
N PRO A 140 3.64 -11.60 -0.28
CA PRO A 140 3.02 -11.96 -1.55
C PRO A 140 2.51 -10.75 -2.32
N TYR A 141 1.96 -9.75 -1.61
CA TYR A 141 1.48 -8.52 -2.22
C TYR A 141 2.62 -7.72 -2.89
N ALA A 142 3.75 -7.54 -2.19
CA ALA A 142 4.94 -6.88 -2.73
C ALA A 142 5.48 -7.61 -3.98
N ILE A 143 5.50 -8.95 -3.95
CA ILE A 143 5.91 -9.76 -5.11
C ILE A 143 4.97 -9.53 -6.31
N MET A 144 3.66 -9.47 -6.07
CA MET A 144 2.69 -9.18 -7.14
C MET A 144 2.90 -7.78 -7.72
N LEU A 145 3.08 -6.76 -6.87
CA LEU A 145 3.37 -5.39 -7.31
C LEU A 145 4.66 -5.32 -8.14
N TRP A 146 5.71 -6.00 -7.69
CA TRP A 146 6.98 -6.07 -8.42
C TRP A 146 6.81 -6.71 -9.81
N LYS A 147 6.08 -7.82 -9.91
CA LYS A 147 5.79 -8.48 -11.19
C LYS A 147 5.01 -7.57 -12.14
N VAL A 148 4.04 -6.81 -11.63
CA VAL A 148 3.30 -5.85 -12.46
C VAL A 148 4.23 -4.72 -12.92
N ARG A 149 5.06 -4.17 -12.03
CA ARG A 149 6.06 -3.15 -12.39
C ARG A 149 7.01 -3.64 -13.49
N ALA A 150 7.58 -4.82 -13.35
CA ALA A 150 8.51 -5.39 -14.33
C ALA A 150 7.86 -5.57 -15.71
N LYS A 151 6.59 -6.00 -15.76
CA LYS A 151 5.83 -6.09 -17.02
C LYS A 151 5.63 -4.72 -17.68
N TRP A 152 5.45 -3.66 -16.90
CA TRP A 152 5.25 -2.32 -17.42
C TRP A 152 6.55 -1.76 -18.00
N GLU A 153 7.67 -1.95 -17.31
CA GLU A 153 8.99 -1.55 -17.79
C GLU A 153 9.37 -2.27 -19.08
N ALA A 154 9.06 -3.58 -19.20
CA ALA A 154 9.30 -4.36 -20.42
C ALA A 154 8.49 -3.88 -21.64
N ILE A 155 7.26 -3.38 -21.41
CA ILE A 155 6.43 -2.81 -22.49
C ILE A 155 6.99 -1.46 -22.94
N ASP A 156 7.42 -0.62 -21.99
CA ASP A 156 7.96 0.71 -22.29
C ASP A 156 9.30 0.60 -23.06
N THR A 157 10.16 -0.39 -22.75
CA THR A 157 11.40 -0.63 -23.50
C THR A 157 11.19 -1.26 -24.88
N SER A 158 10.14 -2.05 -25.09
CA SER A 158 9.80 -2.60 -26.42
C SER A 158 9.28 -1.55 -27.42
N ARG A 159 9.04 -0.32 -26.97
CA ARG A 159 8.52 0.80 -27.77
C ARG A 159 9.58 1.85 -28.11
N GLN A 160 10.80 1.72 -27.58
CA GLN A 160 11.97 2.52 -27.94
C GLN A 160 12.77 1.79 -29.01
#